data_AF-F6HQ74-F1
#
_entry.id   AF-F6HQ74-F1
#
_cell.length_a   1.000
_cell.length_b   1.000
_cell.length_c   1.000
_cell.angle_alpha   90.00
_cell.angle_beta   90.00
_cell.angle_gamma   90.00
#
_symmetry.space_group_name_H-M   'P 1'
#
loop_
_entity.id
_entity.type
_entity.pdbx_description
1 polymer ?
#
loop_
_entity_poly.entity_id
_entity_poly.type
_entity_poly.pdbx_seq_one_letter_code
_entity_poly.pdbx_strand_id
1 'polypeptide(L)'
;METTVGPAVPTVDLVMQSDDVFWRIFGRNSMVRILEEGVDVWCLGFVDGGVRPRTSIVIGGHQMEDNLLQFDLGLKRLGFSSSVLVHHTMCANFNFTSNKNLK
;
A
#
# COMPACT_ATOMS: atom_id res chain seq x y z
N MET A 1 -16.52 0.98 -11.03
CA MET A 1 -15.54 1.68 -11.89
C MET A 1 -14.16 1.40 -11.32
N GLU A 2 -13.38 0.58 -12.01
CA GLU A 2 -11.98 0.26 -11.63
C GLU A 2 -11.01 1.11 -12.47
N THR A 3 -9.87 1.43 -11.86
CA THR A 3 -8.74 2.16 -12.45
C THR A 3 -7.48 1.30 -12.35
N THR A 4 -6.39 1.73 -12.97
CA THR A 4 -5.06 1.06 -12.84
C THR A 4 -4.63 0.91 -11.38
N VAL A 5 -5.07 1.82 -10.51
CA VAL A 5 -4.76 1.82 -9.07
C VAL A 5 -5.95 1.40 -8.20
N GLY A 6 -6.80 0.51 -8.72
CA GLY A 6 -7.93 -0.06 -7.99
C GLY A 6 -9.24 0.72 -8.14
N PRO A 7 -10.24 0.52 -7.26
CA PRO A 7 -11.54 1.17 -7.37
C PRO A 7 -11.42 2.70 -7.35
N ALA A 8 -12.27 3.39 -8.12
CA ALA A 8 -12.32 4.84 -8.18
C ALA A 8 -12.95 5.43 -6.90
N VAL A 9 -12.16 5.52 -5.83
CA VAL A 9 -12.51 6.11 -4.53
C VAL A 9 -11.56 7.27 -4.20
N PRO A 10 -11.91 8.16 -3.26
CA PRO A 10 -11.00 9.20 -2.79
C PRO A 10 -9.67 8.62 -2.29
N THR A 11 -8.57 9.32 -2.60
CA THR A 11 -7.24 8.99 -2.08
C THR A 11 -7.10 9.41 -0.63
N VAL A 12 -6.24 8.71 0.12
CA VAL A 12 -5.85 9.09 1.48
C VAL A 12 -4.38 9.50 1.44
N ASP A 13 -4.08 10.75 1.78
CA ASP A 13 -2.71 11.26 1.81
C ASP A 13 -2.22 11.32 3.26
N LEU A 14 -1.17 10.56 3.57
CA LEU A 14 -0.45 10.68 4.84
C LEU A 14 0.60 11.77 4.66
N VAL A 15 0.33 12.99 5.14
CA VAL A 15 1.29 14.10 5.11
C VAL A 15 2.40 13.83 6.12
N MET A 16 3.66 13.97 5.69
CA MET A 16 4.85 13.66 6.49
C MET A 16 5.42 14.95 7.09
N GLN A 17 6.70 15.25 6.87
CA GLN A 17 7.38 16.40 7.48
C GLN A 17 6.96 17.76 6.90
N SER A 18 6.31 17.78 5.74
CA SER A 18 5.89 18.99 5.04
C SER A 18 4.74 18.68 4.08
N ASP A 19 3.97 19.70 3.69
CA ASP A 19 2.77 19.56 2.86
C ASP A 19 3.05 18.98 1.45
N ASP A 20 4.29 19.13 0.97
CA ASP A 20 4.78 18.58 -0.30
C ASP A 20 5.31 17.15 -0.19
N VAL A 21 5.45 16.60 1.01
CA VAL A 21 5.92 15.24 1.25
C VAL A 21 4.80 14.41 1.87
N PHE A 22 4.12 13.64 1.03
CA PHE A 22 3.01 12.79 1.46
C PHE A 22 3.10 11.39 0.83
N TRP A 23 2.73 10.38 1.61
CA TRP A 23 2.50 9.04 1.09
C TRP A 23 1.03 8.91 0.70
N ARG A 24 0.77 8.79 -0.61
CA ARG A 24 -0.58 8.64 -1.16
C ARG A 24 -1.02 7.18 -1.19
N ILE A 25 -2.16 6.91 -0.55
CA ILE A 25 -2.84 5.61 -0.57
C ILE A 25 -3.98 5.69 -1.60
N PHE A 26 -3.87 4.87 -2.66
CA PHE A 26 -4.88 4.75 -3.71
C PHE A 26 -5.93 3.69 -3.38
N GLY A 27 -7.01 3.63 -4.17
CA GLY A 27 -8.11 2.67 -4.01
C GLY A 27 -7.66 1.22 -3.83
N ARG A 28 -6.61 0.79 -4.55
CA ARG A 28 -6.03 -0.56 -4.44
C ARG A 28 -5.50 -0.87 -3.04
N ASN A 29 -4.96 0.14 -2.36
CA ASN A 29 -4.34 0.01 -1.03
C ASN A 29 -5.27 0.46 0.11
N SER A 30 -6.34 1.20 -0.18
CA SER A 30 -7.32 1.66 0.81
C SER A 30 -8.56 0.77 0.89
N MET A 31 -8.93 0.07 -0.18
CA MET A 31 -10.13 -0.75 -0.24
C MET A 31 -9.81 -2.23 -0.33
N VAL A 32 -10.68 -3.06 0.25
CA VAL A 32 -10.64 -4.52 0.17
C VAL A 32 -11.95 -4.99 -0.47
N ARG A 33 -11.87 -5.82 -1.51
CA ARG A 33 -13.06 -6.39 -2.16
C ARG A 33 -13.45 -7.68 -1.44
N ILE A 34 -14.70 -7.77 -1.03
CA ILE A 34 -15.31 -8.99 -0.51
C ILE A 34 -16.19 -9.55 -1.62
N LEU A 35 -15.80 -10.70 -2.14
CA LEU A 35 -16.51 -11.40 -3.21
C LEU A 35 -16.88 -12.80 -2.73
N GLU A 36 -18.15 -12.97 -2.38
CA GLU A 36 -18.75 -14.22 -1.90
C GLU A 36 -20.10 -14.45 -2.61
N GLU A 37 -20.72 -15.61 -2.40
CA GLU A 37 -22.00 -15.92 -3.04
C GLU A 37 -23.08 -14.89 -2.64
N GLY A 38 -23.56 -14.13 -3.62
CA GLY A 38 -24.55 -13.06 -3.39
C GLY A 38 -23.99 -11.77 -2.80
N VAL A 39 -22.66 -11.65 -2.60
CA VAL A 39 -22.02 -10.46 -2.03
C VAL A 39 -20.85 -10.03 -2.92
N ASP A 40 -20.91 -8.80 -3.44
CA ASP A 40 -19.80 -8.13 -4.12
C ASP A 40 -19.73 -6.69 -3.59
N VAL A 41 -18.89 -6.47 -2.59
CA VAL A 41 -18.78 -5.17 -1.91
C VAL A 41 -17.33 -4.78 -1.70
N TRP A 42 -17.11 -3.46 -1.58
CA TRP A 42 -15.82 -2.89 -1.23
C TRP A 42 -15.88 -2.34 0.19
N CYS A 43 -14.94 -2.74 1.04
CA CYS A 43 -14.80 -2.28 2.41
C CYS A 43 -13.55 -1.41 2.55
N LEU A 44 -13.62 -0.40 3.41
CA LEU A 44 -12.45 0.40 3.78
C LEU A 44 -11.49 -0.47 4.61
N GLY A 45 -10.27 -0.65 4.13
CA GLY A 45 -9.21 -1.48 4.72
C GLY A 45 -8.50 -0.83 5.91
N PHE A 46 -9.23 -0.10 6.75
CA PHE A 46 -8.75 0.55 7.97
C PHE A 46 -9.58 0.02 9.14
N VAL A 47 -8.91 -0.30 10.25
CA VAL A 47 -9.55 -0.94 11.41
C VAL A 47 -9.34 -0.10 12.67
N ASP A 48 -10.30 -0.18 13.60
CA ASP A 48 -10.20 0.46 14.90
C ASP A 48 -9.19 -0.30 15.79
N GLY A 49 -8.15 0.42 16.26
CA GLY A 49 -7.12 -0.11 17.15
C GLY A 49 -7.53 -0.16 18.63
N GLY A 50 -8.74 0.28 18.97
CA GLY A 50 -9.24 0.41 20.33
C GLY A 50 -8.74 1.66 21.05
N VAL A 51 -9.11 1.79 22.32
CA VAL A 51 -8.94 3.04 23.10
C VAL A 51 -7.48 3.34 23.50
N ARG A 52 -6.61 2.32 23.57
CA ARG A 52 -5.23 2.47 24.04
C ARG A 52 -4.24 1.69 23.15
N PRO A 53 -4.09 2.07 21.88
CA PRO A 53 -3.14 1.41 21.00
C PRO A 53 -1.71 1.79 21.40
N ARG A 54 -0.76 0.87 21.26
CA ARG A 54 0.67 1.16 21.49
C ARG A 54 1.21 2.20 20.50
N THR A 55 0.71 2.17 19.28
CA THR A 55 1.06 3.08 18.19
C THR A 55 -0.23 3.58 17.55
N SER A 56 -0.40 4.89 17.40
CA SER A 56 -1.65 5.49 16.91
C SER A 56 -1.99 5.12 15.47
N ILE A 57 -0.98 4.91 14.62
CA ILE A 57 -1.13 4.52 13.21
C ILE A 57 -0.15 3.38 12.92
N VAL A 58 -0.66 2.28 12.39
CA VAL A 58 0.14 1.15 11.92
C VAL A 58 -0.17 0.93 10.44
N ILE A 59 0.81 1.16 9.57
CA ILE A 59 0.68 0.88 8.14
C ILE A 59 0.85 -0.63 7.96
N GLY A 60 -0.23 -1.31 7.55
CA GLY A 60 -0.29 -2.76 7.40
C GLY A 60 0.21 -3.25 6.04
N GLY A 61 0.26 -4.58 5.87
CA GLY A 61 0.70 -5.24 4.63
C GLY A 61 -0.07 -4.76 3.40
N HIS A 62 -1.41 -4.70 3.49
CA HIS A 62 -2.29 -4.25 2.39
C HIS A 62 -1.94 -2.85 1.88
N GLN A 63 -1.60 -1.93 2.80
CA GLN A 63 -1.19 -0.58 2.43
C GLN A 63 0.22 -0.53 1.82
N MET A 64 1.08 -1.52 2.12
CA MET A 64 2.44 -1.63 1.58
C MET A 64 2.51 -2.40 0.26
N GLU A 65 1.48 -3.15 -0.12
CA GLU A 65 1.43 -3.88 -1.39
C GLU A 65 1.60 -2.94 -2.58
N ASP A 66 2.42 -3.37 -3.55
CA ASP A 66 2.77 -2.58 -4.73
C ASP A 66 3.32 -1.17 -4.41
N ASN A 67 3.97 -0.99 -3.25
CA ASN A 67 4.75 0.21 -2.93
C ASN A 67 6.22 -0.18 -2.80
N LEU A 68 7.13 0.56 -3.45
CA LEU A 68 8.56 0.44 -3.17
C LEU A 68 8.90 1.23 -1.91
N LEU A 69 9.38 0.53 -0.88
CA LEU A 69 9.83 1.10 0.39
C LEU A 69 11.33 0.89 0.58
N GLN A 70 12.05 1.97 0.87
CA GLN A 70 13.49 1.95 1.07
C GLN A 70 13.83 2.39 2.51
N PHE A 71 14.31 1.44 3.30
CA PHE A 71 14.81 1.71 4.65
C PHE A 71 16.31 2.03 4.58
N ASP A 72 16.63 3.32 4.53
CA ASP A 72 18.00 3.78 4.49
C ASP A 72 18.50 4.04 5.92
N LEU A 73 19.11 3.01 6.51
CA LEU A 73 19.62 3.05 7.88
C LEU A 73 20.82 3.99 8.04
N GLY A 74 21.60 4.20 6.98
CA GLY A 74 22.78 5.07 7.00
C GLY A 74 22.39 6.54 7.11
N LEU A 75 21.37 6.95 6.35
CA LEU A 75 20.81 8.30 6.42
C LEU A 75 19.61 8.43 7.36
N LYS A 76 19.24 7.35 8.06
CA LYS A 76 18.13 7.28 9.02
C LYS A 76 16.80 7.78 8.43
N ARG A 77 16.50 7.38 7.20
CA ARG A 77 15.30 7.82 6.47
C ARG A 77 14.54 6.66 5.85
N LEU A 78 13.24 6.88 5.65
CA LEU A 78 12.38 6.01 4.88
C LEU A 78 12.06 6.71 3.55
N GLY A 79 12.40 6.06 2.44
CA GLY A 79 11.92 6.43 1.11
C GLY A 79 10.69 5.61 0.75
N PHE A 80 9.71 6.24 0.09
CA PHE A 80 8.49 5.59 -0.39
C PHE A 80 8.11 6.15 -1.76
N SER A 81 7.45 5.33 -2.57
CA SER A 81 7.01 5.71 -3.93
C SER A 81 5.51 5.99 -4.05
N SER A 82 4.71 5.67 -3.02
CA SER A 82 3.29 5.35 -3.20
C SER A 82 3.10 4.15 -4.16
N SER A 83 1.87 3.85 -4.60
CA SER A 83 1.65 2.66 -5.42
C SER A 83 2.35 2.75 -6.79
N VAL A 84 3.22 1.78 -7.11
CA VAL A 84 3.93 1.69 -8.40
C VAL A 84 3.00 1.36 -9.58
N LEU A 85 1.75 0.97 -9.29
CA LEU A 85 0.70 0.76 -10.29
C LEU A 85 0.42 2.01 -11.12
N VAL A 86 0.66 3.22 -10.59
CA VAL A 86 0.57 4.47 -11.36
C VAL A 86 1.54 4.50 -12.56
N HIS A 87 2.63 3.72 -12.47
CA HIS A 87 3.62 3.56 -13.53
C HIS A 87 3.40 2.29 -14.35
N HIS A 88 2.20 1.69 -14.29
CA HIS A 88 1.83 0.48 -15.02
C HIS A 88 2.77 -0.70 -14.73
N THR A 89 3.25 -0.80 -13.49
CA THR A 89 4.05 -1.93 -13.00
C THR A 89 3.60 -2.35 -11.61
N MET A 90 3.99 -3.54 -11.17
CA MET A 90 3.71 -4.10 -9.85
C MET A 90 4.99 -4.67 -9.24
N CYS A 91 5.04 -4.86 -7.93
CA CYS A 91 6.24 -5.42 -7.29
C CYS A 91 6.59 -6.81 -7.86
N ALA A 92 5.59 -7.60 -8.23
CA ALA A 92 5.76 -8.91 -8.84
C ALA A 92 6.39 -8.88 -10.26
N ASN A 93 6.44 -7.72 -10.93
CA ASN A 93 7.09 -7.59 -12.24
C ASN A 93 8.63 -7.56 -12.15
N PHE A 94 9.19 -7.55 -10.94
CA PHE A 94 10.63 -7.64 -10.79
C PHE A 94 11.13 -9.00 -11.32
N ASN A 95 12.18 -8.98 -12.14
CA ASN A 95 12.73 -10.19 -12.74
C ASN A 95 13.54 -10.99 -11.72
N PHE A 96 12.87 -11.91 -11.01
CA PHE A 96 13.51 -12.86 -10.11
C PHE A 96 13.99 -14.08 -10.91
N THR A 97 15.29 -14.17 -11.19
CA THR A 97 15.88 -15.40 -11.72
C THR A 97 16.19 -16.37 -10.58
N SER A 98 15.44 -17.46 -10.46
CA SER A 98 15.75 -18.51 -9.47
C SER A 98 16.98 -19.30 -9.90
N ASN A 99 18.07 -19.24 -9.13
CA ASN A 99 19.20 -20.14 -9.34
C ASN A 99 18.84 -21.52 -8.75
N LYS A 100 18.49 -22.49 -9.60
CA LYS A 100 18.05 -23.85 -9.18
C LYS A 100 19.13 -24.65 -8.42
N ASN A 101 20.36 -24.13 -8.33
CA ASN A 101 21.53 -24.80 -7.75
C ASN A 101 21.87 -24.37 -6.31
N LEU A 102 21.07 -23.49 -5.70
CA LEU A 102 21.18 -23.15 -4.27
C LEU A 102 19.97 -23.78 -3.54
N LYS A 103 20.10 -25.06 -3.18
CA LYS A 103 19.26 -25.72 -2.18
C LYS A 103 20.08 -25.96 -0.92
#